data_AF-A0A453C8W6-F1
#
_entry.id   AF-A0A453C8W6-F1
#
_cell.length_a   1.000
_cell.length_b   1.000
_cell.length_c   1.000
_cell.angle_alpha   90.00
_cell.angle_beta   90.00
_cell.angle_gamma   90.00
#
_symmetry.space_group_name_H-M   'P 1'
#
loop_
_entity.id
_entity.type
_entity.pdbx_description
1 polymer ?
#
loop_
_entity_poly.entity_id
_entity_poly.type
_entity_poly.pdbx_seq_one_letter_code
_entity_poly.pdbx_strand_id
1 'polypeptide(L)'
;VYMIANFKVTSAMNFRPVEGDKIINFLHTTKIQEIKGLKNIRIAEQSFMFCSVEVLSTRDGQRMYLSDVIGVASYIGNIEETGTTHGISKIRDIVLRIEDQKVNIRLWGNKVDQIDEDSMVLS
;
A
#
# COMPACT_ATOMS: atom_id res chain seq x y z
N VAL A 1 -2.46 12.15 16.64
CA VAL A 1 -3.07 13.12 15.69
C VAL A 1 -2.36 14.45 15.83
N TYR A 2 -2.03 15.12 14.73
CA TYR A 2 -1.31 16.39 14.74
C TYR A 2 -2.09 17.47 13.99
N MET A 3 -1.98 18.71 14.46
CA MET A 3 -2.28 19.88 13.66
C MET A 3 -0.99 20.30 12.95
N ILE A 4 -1.06 20.48 11.63
CA ILE A 4 0.06 20.93 10.80
C ILE A 4 -0.36 22.25 10.15
N ALA A 5 0.50 23.27 10.25
CA ALA A 5 0.26 24.61 9.69
C ALA A 5 1.52 25.17 9.04
N ASN A 6 1.37 26.20 8.20
CA ASN A 6 2.48 26.88 7.47
C ASN A 6 3.29 25.95 6.56
N PHE A 7 2.60 25.11 5.79
CA PHE A 7 3.20 24.25 4.77
C PHE A 7 2.95 24.81 3.36
N LYS A 8 3.71 24.33 2.37
CA LYS A 8 3.51 24.66 0.96
C LYS A 8 2.78 23.53 0.25
N VAL A 9 1.71 23.85 -0.46
CA VAL A 9 1.01 22.90 -1.34
C VAL A 9 1.56 23.01 -2.75
N THR A 10 1.91 21.88 -3.37
CA THR A 10 2.30 21.81 -4.79
C THR A 10 1.59 20.65 -5.48
N SER A 11 1.60 20.62 -6.81
CA SER A 11 1.11 19.47 -7.57
C SER A 11 1.98 18.23 -7.32
N ALA A 12 1.34 17.06 -7.25
CA ALA A 12 2.03 15.78 -7.12
C ALA A 12 2.73 15.38 -8.44
N MET A 13 3.97 14.89 -8.37
CA MET A 13 4.77 14.47 -9.54
C MET A 13 5.16 12.99 -9.44
N ASN A 14 5.14 12.30 -10.60
CA ASN A 14 5.74 10.98 -10.94
C ASN A 14 5.43 9.74 -10.08
N PHE A 15 5.42 9.82 -8.75
CA PHE A 15 5.12 8.71 -7.85
C PHE A 15 4.07 9.16 -6.84
N ARG A 16 2.91 8.51 -6.87
CA ARG A 16 1.77 8.87 -6.01
C ARG A 16 1.33 7.67 -5.18
N PRO A 17 1.62 7.68 -3.87
CA PRO A 17 1.11 6.64 -2.97
C PRO A 17 -0.38 6.80 -2.65
N VAL A 18 -0.95 7.97 -2.92
CA VAL A 18 -2.39 8.30 -2.76
C VAL A 18 -2.86 9.05 -4.00
N GLU A 19 -4.12 8.91 -4.42
CA GLU A 19 -4.66 9.55 -5.64
C GLU A 19 -4.78 11.09 -5.56
N GLY A 20 -4.28 11.70 -4.48
CA GLY A 20 -4.21 13.16 -4.35
C GLY A 20 -3.42 13.81 -5.49
N ASP A 21 -3.96 14.92 -6.00
CA ASP A 21 -3.30 15.77 -7.01
C ASP A 21 -2.27 16.72 -6.39
N LYS A 22 -2.22 16.78 -5.06
CA LYS A 22 -1.43 17.71 -4.26
C LYS A 22 -0.54 16.99 -3.27
N ILE A 23 0.62 17.58 -3.02
CA ILE A 23 1.53 17.22 -1.94
C ILE A 23 1.76 18.42 -1.01
N ILE A 24 1.97 18.12 0.26
CA ILE A 24 2.34 19.08 1.29
C ILE A 24 3.85 19.00 1.48
N ASN A 25 4.52 20.13 1.27
CA ASN A 25 5.96 20.28 1.52
C ASN A 25 6.17 21.08 2.80
N PHE A 26 6.99 20.55 3.71
CA PHE A 26 7.35 21.26 4.92
C PHE A 26 8.40 22.34 4.61
N LEU A 27 8.21 23.50 5.22
CA LEU A 27 9.10 24.63 5.19
C LEU A 27 9.75 24.81 6.56
N HIS A 28 10.80 25.63 6.64
CA HIS A 28 11.38 26.02 7.92
C HIS A 28 10.38 26.74 8.85
N THR A 29 9.27 27.25 8.30
CA THR A 29 8.18 27.91 9.04
C THR A 29 7.02 26.98 9.41
N THR A 30 7.06 25.71 8.99
CA THR A 30 6.00 24.73 9.27
C THR A 30 5.90 24.45 10.76
N LYS A 31 4.67 24.49 11.28
CA LYS A 31 4.36 24.22 12.69
C LYS A 31 3.63 22.89 12.79
N ILE A 32 4.08 22.03 13.71
CA ILE A 32 3.48 20.74 14.00
C ILE A 32 3.15 20.71 15.49
N GLN A 33 1.89 20.44 15.83
CA GLN A 33 1.43 20.36 17.22
C GLN A 33 0.67 19.07 17.45
N GLU A 34 1.13 18.26 18.41
CA GLU A 34 0.39 17.07 18.84
C GLU A 34 -0.91 17.49 19.53
N ILE A 35 -2.02 16.85 19.14
CA ILE A 35 -3.30 17.06 19.79
C ILE A 35 -3.51 15.94 20.81
N LYS A 36 -3.48 16.30 22.11
CA LYS A 36 -3.68 15.38 23.24
C LYS A 36 -5.14 15.36 23.70
N GLY A 37 -5.59 14.24 24.27
CA GLY A 37 -6.89 14.15 24.97
C GLY A 37 -8.13 14.17 24.07
N LEU A 38 -8.00 13.75 22.82
CA LEU A 38 -9.10 13.75 21.86
C LEU A 38 -10.12 12.66 22.16
N LYS A 39 -11.24 13.02 22.80
CA LYS A 39 -12.40 12.12 22.94
C LYS A 39 -13.34 12.13 21.73
N ASN A 40 -13.29 13.17 20.88
CA ASN A 40 -14.31 13.44 19.85
C ASN A 40 -13.79 13.65 18.42
N ILE A 41 -12.51 13.43 18.13
CA ILE A 41 -12.02 13.47 16.74
C ILE A 41 -12.03 12.06 16.16
N ARG A 42 -12.79 11.87 15.09
CA ARG A 42 -12.87 10.62 14.31
C ARG A 42 -11.96 10.75 13.08
N ILE A 43 -10.66 10.56 13.26
CA ILE A 43 -9.72 10.36 12.15
C ILE A 43 -9.46 8.87 12.06
N ALA A 44 -9.69 8.28 10.88
CA ALA A 44 -9.36 6.88 10.64
C ALA A 44 -7.84 6.69 10.75
N GLU A 45 -7.40 5.68 11.49
CA GLU A 45 -5.96 5.36 11.64
C GLU A 45 -5.35 4.91 10.30
N GLN A 46 -6.16 4.26 9.47
CA GLN A 46 -5.82 3.81 8.14
C GLN A 46 -6.95 4.19 7.20
N SER A 47 -6.58 4.68 6.01
CA SER A 47 -7.51 4.96 4.93
C SER A 47 -7.03 4.18 3.72
N PHE A 48 -7.88 3.28 3.23
CA PHE A 48 -7.63 2.52 2.02
C PHE A 48 -8.56 3.01 0.92
N MET A 49 -8.03 3.12 -0.30
CA MET A 49 -8.80 3.38 -1.50
C MET A 49 -8.69 2.18 -2.44
N PHE A 50 -9.46 1.15 -2.12
CA PHE A 50 -9.41 -0.11 -2.86
C PHE A 50 -9.77 0.08 -4.33
N CYS A 51 -8.91 -0.43 -5.21
CA CYS A 51 -9.11 -0.39 -6.65
C CYS A 51 -9.85 -1.65 -7.12
N SER A 52 -10.74 -1.50 -8.11
CA SER A 52 -11.33 -2.65 -8.81
C SER A 52 -10.32 -3.32 -9.74
N VAL A 53 -10.63 -4.53 -10.20
CA VAL A 53 -9.73 -5.28 -11.10
C VAL A 53 -9.62 -4.61 -12.46
N GLU A 54 -10.66 -3.92 -12.93
CA GLU A 54 -10.60 -3.10 -14.15
C GLU A 54 -9.58 -1.97 -14.00
N VAL A 55 -9.60 -1.27 -12.85
CA VAL A 55 -8.63 -0.19 -12.57
C VAL A 55 -7.22 -0.75 -12.49
N LEU A 56 -7.01 -1.88 -11.79
CA LEU A 56 -5.71 -2.55 -11.74
C LEU A 56 -5.20 -2.92 -13.13
N SER A 57 -6.10 -3.41 -14.00
CA SER A 57 -5.76 -3.77 -15.39
C SER A 57 -5.31 -2.54 -16.20
N THR A 58 -5.93 -1.37 -16.01
CA THR A 58 -5.47 -0.13 -16.66
C THR A 58 -4.11 0.36 -16.18
N ARG A 59 -3.67 -0.09 -15.00
CA ARG A 59 -2.39 0.26 -14.38
C ARG A 59 -1.27 -0.74 -14.69
N ASP A 60 -1.56 -1.81 -15.45
CA ASP A 60 -0.52 -2.77 -15.83
C ASP A 60 0.61 -2.07 -16.62
N GLY A 61 1.85 -2.39 -16.25
CA GLY A 61 3.06 -1.72 -16.76
C GLY A 61 3.25 -0.25 -16.32
N GLN A 62 2.29 0.37 -15.62
CA GLN A 62 2.42 1.74 -15.12
C GLN A 62 3.14 1.77 -13.77
N ARG A 63 4.24 2.53 -13.68
CA ARG A 63 5.05 2.65 -12.46
C ARG A 63 4.71 3.87 -11.59
N MET A 64 3.66 4.61 -11.96
CA MET A 64 3.32 5.90 -11.35
C MET A 64 2.44 5.77 -10.10
N TYR A 65 1.56 4.75 -10.07
CA TYR A 65 0.49 4.63 -9.08
C TYR A 65 0.72 3.42 -8.18
N LEU A 66 0.59 3.63 -6.86
CA LEU A 66 0.31 2.53 -5.93
C LEU A 66 -1.19 2.23 -5.93
N SER A 67 -1.55 0.98 -5.67
CA SER A 67 -2.95 0.55 -5.59
C SER A 67 -3.19 -0.16 -4.27
N ASP A 68 -4.22 0.26 -3.54
CA ASP A 68 -4.72 -0.52 -2.42
C ASP A 68 -5.59 -1.65 -2.97
N VAL A 69 -5.33 -2.87 -2.51
CA VAL A 69 -6.00 -4.08 -3.01
C VAL A 69 -6.51 -4.87 -1.82
N ILE A 70 -7.74 -5.38 -1.93
CA ILE A 70 -8.34 -6.30 -0.97
C ILE A 70 -8.98 -7.46 -1.72
N GLY A 71 -8.81 -8.66 -1.18
CA GLY A 71 -9.36 -9.87 -1.76
C GLY A 71 -9.18 -11.05 -0.82
N VAL A 72 -9.80 -12.17 -1.16
CA VAL A 72 -9.68 -13.42 -0.41
C VAL A 72 -8.44 -14.16 -0.88
N ALA A 73 -7.50 -14.46 0.02
CA ALA A 73 -6.36 -15.31 -0.31
C ALA A 73 -6.86 -16.68 -0.78
N SER A 74 -6.42 -17.09 -1.96
CA SER A 74 -6.86 -18.33 -2.63
C SER A 74 -5.71 -19.28 -2.96
N TYR A 75 -4.48 -18.77 -2.91
CA TYR A 75 -3.25 -19.54 -3.06
C TYR A 75 -2.10 -18.80 -2.38
N ILE A 76 -1.21 -19.55 -1.73
CA ILE A 76 0.06 -19.07 -1.17
C ILE A 76 1.10 -20.07 -1.66
N GLY A 77 2.07 -19.59 -2.42
CA GLY A 77 3.14 -20.41 -2.97
C GLY A 77 4.24 -20.68 -1.96
N ASN A 78 5.23 -21.44 -2.40
CA ASN A 78 6.46 -21.66 -1.65
C ASN A 78 7.32 -20.40 -1.64
N ILE A 79 8.20 -20.30 -0.64
CA ILE A 79 9.26 -19.28 -0.63
C ILE A 79 10.36 -19.74 -1.59
N GLU A 80 10.72 -18.86 -2.52
CA GLU A 80 11.78 -19.07 -3.50
C GLU A 80 12.85 -17.98 -3.38
N GLU A 81 13.99 -18.19 -4.03
CA GLU A 81 15.06 -17.20 -4.12
C GLU A 81 15.28 -16.75 -5.55
N THR A 82 15.56 -15.46 -5.74
CA THR A 82 15.80 -14.87 -7.06
C THR A 82 16.94 -13.87 -7.04
N GLY A 83 17.66 -13.76 -8.16
CA GLY A 83 18.74 -12.79 -8.33
C GLY A 83 18.21 -11.39 -8.64
N THR A 84 18.71 -10.39 -7.93
CA THR A 84 18.43 -8.96 -8.18
C THR A 84 19.74 -8.22 -8.45
N THR A 85 19.66 -6.96 -8.86
CA THR A 85 20.84 -6.08 -9.00
C THR A 85 21.61 -5.89 -7.69
N HIS A 86 20.99 -6.18 -6.54
CA HIS A 86 21.57 -6.02 -5.20
C HIS A 86 21.92 -7.37 -4.53
N GLY A 87 21.87 -8.48 -5.27
CA GLY A 87 22.12 -9.83 -4.75
C GLY A 87 20.86 -10.69 -4.71
N ILE A 88 20.90 -11.78 -3.94
CA ILE A 88 19.81 -12.75 -3.83
C ILE A 88 18.72 -12.20 -2.92
N SER A 89 17.45 -12.32 -3.33
CA SER A 89 16.28 -11.96 -2.54
C SER A 89 15.30 -13.13 -2.46
N LYS A 90 14.58 -13.23 -1.33
CA LYS A 90 13.47 -14.17 -1.21
C LYS A 90 12.22 -13.59 -1.85
N ILE A 91 11.46 -14.43 -2.54
CA ILE A 91 10.16 -14.10 -3.11
C ILE A 91 9.12 -15.14 -2.73
N ARG A 92 7.85 -14.72 -2.74
CA ARG A 92 6.72 -15.63 -2.54
C ARG A 92 5.51 -15.09 -3.28
N ASP A 93 4.92 -15.91 -4.14
CA ASP A 93 3.72 -15.54 -4.87
C ASP A 93 2.47 -15.95 -4.08
N ILE A 94 1.50 -15.05 -3.99
CA ILE A 94 0.16 -15.29 -3.45
C ILE A 94 -0.88 -14.92 -4.52
N VAL A 95 -2.07 -15.52 -4.43
CA VAL A 95 -3.19 -15.19 -5.32
C VAL A 95 -4.36 -14.69 -4.49
N LEU A 96 -4.75 -13.45 -4.72
CA LEU A 96 -6.00 -12.92 -4.21
C LEU A 96 -7.12 -13.16 -5.21
N ARG A 97 -8.25 -13.64 -4.72
CA ARG A 97 -9.52 -13.62 -5.43
C ARG A 97 -10.22 -12.32 -5.10
N ILE A 98 -10.42 -11.49 -6.12
CA ILE A 98 -11.12 -10.21 -6.04
C ILE A 98 -12.34 -10.37 -6.95
N GLU A 99 -13.53 -10.40 -6.36
CA GLU A 99 -14.75 -10.81 -7.05
C GLU A 99 -14.55 -12.19 -7.72
N ASP A 100 -14.75 -12.30 -9.03
CA ASP A 100 -14.56 -13.54 -9.80
C ASP A 100 -13.18 -13.63 -10.47
N GLN A 101 -12.29 -12.67 -10.21
CA GLN A 101 -10.96 -12.59 -10.84
C GLN A 101 -9.84 -12.98 -9.89
N LYS A 102 -8.76 -13.53 -10.45
CA LYS A 102 -7.54 -13.89 -9.71
C LYS A 102 -6.43 -12.89 -10.00
N VAL A 103 -5.86 -12.31 -8.96
CA VAL A 103 -4.74 -11.38 -9.03
C VAL A 103 -3.52 -11.99 -8.36
N ASN A 104 -2.43 -12.13 -9.11
CA ASN A 104 -1.15 -12.60 -8.61
C ASN A 104 -0.40 -11.45 -7.92
N ILE A 105 0.09 -11.69 -6.73
CA ILE A 105 0.88 -10.73 -5.95
C ILE A 105 2.19 -11.40 -5.55
N ARG A 106 3.31 -10.68 -5.74
CA ARG A 106 4.64 -11.13 -5.32
C ARG A 106 5.10 -10.39 -4.08
N LEU A 107 5.35 -11.12 -3.01
CA LEU A 107 6.02 -10.64 -1.82
C LEU A 107 7.53 -10.74 -1.99
N TRP A 108 8.26 -9.82 -1.36
CA TRP A 108 9.72 -9.72 -1.47
C TRP A 108 10.38 -9.60 -0.09
N GLY A 109 11.59 -10.14 0.03
CA GLY A 109 12.45 -9.97 1.21
C GLY A 109 11.82 -10.55 2.47
N ASN A 110 11.81 -9.78 3.55
CA ASN A 110 11.26 -10.22 4.84
C ASN A 110 9.73 -10.34 4.86
N LYS A 111 9.03 -9.95 3.80
CA LYS A 111 7.57 -10.06 3.72
C LYS A 111 7.09 -11.47 3.40
N VAL A 112 7.96 -12.32 2.86
CA VAL A 112 7.61 -13.69 2.46
C VAL A 112 7.24 -14.59 3.65
N ASP A 113 7.76 -14.26 4.84
CA ASP A 113 7.58 -15.00 6.09
C ASP A 113 6.38 -14.47 6.93
N GLN A 114 5.68 -13.42 6.46
CA GLN A 114 4.59 -12.78 7.22
C GLN A 114 3.21 -13.41 6.97
N ILE A 115 3.12 -14.35 6.04
CA ILE A 115 1.88 -15.02 5.62
C ILE A 115 2.18 -16.52 5.52
N ASP A 116 1.26 -17.36 5.99
CA ASP A 116 1.34 -18.82 5.93
C ASP A 116 0.00 -19.43 5.50
N GLU A 117 -0.05 -20.74 5.29
CA GLU A 117 -1.29 -21.42 4.90
C GLU A 117 -2.39 -21.30 5.96
N ASP A 118 -2.02 -21.18 7.24
CA ASP A 118 -2.97 -20.92 8.34
C ASP A 118 -3.66 -19.55 8.17
N SER A 119 -3.02 -18.62 7.46
CA SER A 119 -3.61 -17.33 7.08
C SER A 119 -4.76 -17.44 6.06
N MET A 120 -5.00 -18.61 5.45
CA MET A 120 -6.16 -18.85 4.58
C MET A 120 -7.42 -19.28 5.34
N VAL A 121 -7.31 -19.60 6.62
CA VAL A 121 -8.42 -20.19 7.37
C VAL A 121 -9.22 -19.10 8.06
N LEU A 122 -10.15 -18.48 7.33
CA LEU A 122 -11.37 -17.82 7.84
C LEU A 122 -12.23 -17.41 6.62
N SER A 123 -13.01 -18.36 6.08
CA SER A 123 -14.11 -18.08 5.15
C SER A 123 -15.32 -18.92 5.52
#